data_AF-A0A174GJG2-F1
#
_entry.id   AF-A0A174GJG2-F1
#
_cell.length_a   1.000
_cell.length_b   1.000
_cell.length_c   1.000
_cell.angle_alpha   90.00
_cell.angle_beta   90.00
_cell.angle_gamma   90.00
#
_symmetry.space_group_name_H-M   'P 1'
#
loop_
_entity.id
_entity.type
_entity.pdbx_description
1 polymer ?
#
loop_
_entity_poly.entity_id
_entity_poly.type
_entity_poly.pdbx_seq_one_letter_code
_entity_poly.pdbx_strand_id
1 'polypeptide(L)'
;MHVRKKPNNMELVFEETDFDGFIEKLDAYPGIERLGGIIEHDWGQRVARFYDPDGHLIEVGEDMGMVIRRFLASGMTMEEVSVKMGASIGDLTKLLNTVPSSEKG
;
A
#
# COMPACT_ATOMS: atom_id res chain seq x y z
N MET A 1 7.90 31.99 -11.20
CA MET A 1 7.43 30.62 -10.92
C MET A 1 7.89 30.25 -9.51
N HIS A 2 6.98 30.02 -8.57
CA HIS A 2 7.33 29.64 -7.19
C HIS A 2 7.14 28.12 -7.04
N VAL A 3 8.24 27.38 -6.93
CA VAL A 3 8.22 25.95 -6.59
C VAL A 3 8.27 25.85 -5.06
N ARG A 4 7.26 25.23 -4.45
CA ARG A 4 7.17 24.98 -3.01
C ARG A 4 7.81 23.63 -2.71
N LYS A 5 8.63 23.55 -1.66
CA LYS A 5 9.11 22.25 -1.13
C LYS A 5 8.02 21.59 -0.29
N LYS A 6 7.81 20.28 -0.47
CA LYS A 6 6.77 19.47 0.20
C LYS A 6 5.39 20.14 0.19
N PRO A 7 4.84 20.45 -1.00
CA PRO A 7 3.53 21.08 -1.10
C PRO A 7 2.40 20.16 -0.62
N ASN A 8 2.64 18.84 -0.52
CA ASN A 8 1.67 17.82 -0.13
C ASN A 8 0.35 17.91 -0.91
N ASN A 9 0.44 18.32 -2.19
CA ASN A 9 -0.70 18.51 -3.08
C ASN A 9 -0.85 17.38 -4.10
N MET A 10 0.07 16.41 -4.08
CA MET A 10 0.09 15.21 -4.93
C MET A 10 0.90 14.13 -4.21
N GLU A 11 0.49 12.88 -4.38
CA GLU A 11 1.21 11.69 -3.93
C GLU A 11 1.34 10.67 -5.05
N LEU A 12 2.44 9.93 -5.06
CA LEU A 12 2.64 8.76 -5.93
C LEU A 12 2.34 7.50 -5.13
N VAL A 13 1.38 6.70 -5.60
CA VAL A 13 0.91 5.51 -4.89
C VAL A 13 1.40 4.25 -5.62
N PHE A 14 2.04 3.36 -4.88
CA PHE A 14 2.52 2.06 -5.38
C PHE A 14 2.04 0.93 -4.47
N GLU A 15 1.99 -0.28 -5.02
CA GLU A 15 1.69 -1.51 -4.28
C GLU A 15 2.90 -2.44 -4.30
N GLU A 16 3.16 -3.10 -3.16
CA GLU A 16 4.26 -4.05 -2.98
C GLU A 16 3.73 -5.36 -2.39
N THR A 17 4.23 -6.46 -2.98
CA THR A 17 3.88 -7.85 -2.63
C THR A 17 4.72 -8.38 -1.47
N ASP A 18 5.93 -7.88 -1.27
CA ASP A 18 6.78 -8.12 -0.11
C ASP A 18 6.90 -6.83 0.72
N PHE A 19 5.79 -6.42 1.33
CA PHE A 19 5.71 -5.15 2.05
C PHE A 19 6.67 -5.09 3.23
N ASP A 20 6.74 -6.15 4.03
CA ASP A 20 7.62 -6.18 5.20
C ASP A 20 9.11 -6.14 4.78
N GLY A 21 9.50 -6.88 3.72
CA GLY A 21 10.85 -6.77 3.15
C GLY A 21 11.15 -5.41 2.52
N PHE A 22 10.15 -4.73 1.96
CA PHE A 22 10.28 -3.34 1.52
C PHE A 22 10.51 -2.38 2.69
N ILE A 23 9.79 -2.53 3.81
CA ILE A 23 10.01 -1.72 5.01
C ILE A 23 11.42 -1.90 5.56
N GLU A 24 11.92 -3.13 5.63
CA GLU A 24 13.30 -3.42 6.05
C GLU A 24 14.33 -2.72 5.16
N LYS A 25 14.14 -2.80 3.83
CA LYS A 25 14.98 -2.07 2.86
C LYS A 25 14.88 -0.57 3.09
N LEU A 26 13.68 -0.02 3.26
CA LEU A 26 13.44 1.40 3.48
C LEU A 26 14.13 1.90 4.76
N ASP A 27 14.06 1.13 5.85
CA ASP A 27 14.72 1.43 7.13
C ASP A 27 16.25 1.40 7.07
N ALA A 28 16.83 0.65 6.13
CA ALA A 28 18.28 0.62 5.92
C ALA A 28 18.84 1.92 5.32
N TYR A 29 17.99 2.85 4.85
CA TYR A 29 18.39 4.14 4.28
C TYR A 29 18.03 5.31 5.22
N PRO A 30 18.94 5.74 6.12
CA PRO A 30 18.66 6.78 7.11
C PRO A 30 18.43 8.18 6.51
N GLY A 31 18.73 8.38 5.23
CA GLY A 31 18.49 9.63 4.52
C GLY A 31 17.06 9.80 4.00
N ILE A 32 16.21 8.77 4.10
CA ILE A 32 14.82 8.84 3.67
C ILE A 32 13.97 9.44 4.79
N GLU A 33 13.27 10.53 4.48
CA GLU A 33 12.36 11.16 5.42
C GLU A 33 10.98 10.48 5.36
N ARG A 34 10.62 9.76 6.42
CA ARG A 34 9.29 9.17 6.57
C ARG A 34 8.26 10.19 7.04
N LEU A 35 7.08 10.14 6.43
CA LEU A 35 5.91 10.84 6.91
C LEU A 35 5.12 9.91 7.86
N GLY A 36 5.57 9.87 9.12
CA GLY A 36 4.99 9.00 10.15
C GLY A 36 5.54 7.58 10.14
N GLY A 37 4.80 6.66 10.76
CA GLY A 37 5.13 5.23 10.78
C GLY A 37 4.39 4.45 9.67
N ILE A 38 4.27 3.14 9.87
CA ILE A 38 3.33 2.34 9.07
C ILE A 38 1.91 2.70 9.50
N ILE A 39 1.08 3.08 8.54
CA ILE A 39 -0.33 3.42 8.75
C ILE A 39 -1.18 2.27 8.23
N GLU A 40 -2.26 1.95 8.93
CA GLU A 40 -3.28 1.03 8.42
C GLU A 40 -4.52 1.84 8.03
N HIS A 41 -4.97 1.69 6.78
CA HIS A 41 -6.22 2.28 6.31
C HIS A 41 -7.45 1.56 6.88
N ASP A 42 -8.63 2.18 6.80
CA ASP A 42 -9.88 1.60 7.34
C ASP A 42 -10.24 0.25 6.69
N TRP A 43 -9.90 0.09 5.41
CA TRP A 43 -10.03 -1.17 4.66
C TRP A 43 -8.92 -2.19 4.99
N GLY A 44 -8.00 -1.85 5.89
CA GLY A 44 -6.98 -2.69 6.51
C GLY A 44 -5.72 -2.95 5.67
N GLN A 45 -5.46 -2.12 4.67
CA GLN A 45 -4.18 -2.10 3.96
C GLN A 45 -3.13 -1.36 4.80
N ARG A 46 -1.94 -1.95 5.00
CA ARG A 46 -0.79 -1.26 5.60
C ARG A 46 -0.05 -0.47 4.53
N VAL A 47 0.39 0.74 4.87
CA VAL A 47 1.13 1.63 3.97
C VAL A 47 2.28 2.33 4.70
N ALA A 48 3.33 2.66 3.95
CA ALA A 48 4.40 3.55 4.38
C ALA A 48 4.43 4.79 3.49
N ARG A 49 4.58 5.96 4.12
CA ARG A 49 4.65 7.25 3.45
C ARG A 49 6.01 7.89 3.67
N PHE A 50 6.64 8.39 2.63
CA PHE A 50 7.94 9.02 2.70
C PHE A 50 8.14 10.02 1.55
N TYR A 51 9.18 10.85 1.67
CA TYR A 51 9.52 11.82 0.65
C TYR A 51 10.67 11.32 -0.24
N ASP A 52 10.58 11.61 -1.53
CA ASP A 52 11.74 11.54 -2.41
C ASP A 52 12.72 12.72 -2.14
N PRO A 53 13.92 12.74 -2.73
CA PRO A 53 14.88 13.81 -2.53
C PRO A 53 14.39 15.22 -2.91
N ASP A 54 13.39 15.30 -3.80
CA ASP A 54 12.78 16.56 -4.27
C ASP A 54 11.59 17.00 -3.38
N GLY A 55 11.16 16.15 -2.45
CA GLY A 55 10.08 16.43 -1.51
C GLY A 55 8.68 16.09 -2.05
N HIS A 56 8.59 15.20 -3.05
CA HIS A 56 7.31 14.60 -3.46
C HIS A 56 6.92 13.50 -2.48
N LEU A 57 5.63 13.44 -2.12
CA LEU A 57 5.11 12.40 -1.25
C LEU A 57 4.94 11.10 -2.03
N ILE A 58 5.48 10.01 -1.50
CA ILE A 58 5.31 8.65 -2.00
C ILE A 58 4.59 7.83 -0.94
N GLU A 59 3.56 7.11 -1.35
CA GLU A 59 2.90 6.06 -0.56
C GLU A 59 3.17 4.71 -1.21
N VAL A 60 3.69 3.77 -0.44
CA VAL A 60 3.79 2.37 -0.84
C VAL A 60 2.92 1.57 0.10
N GLY A 61 1.96 0.82 -0.44
CA GLY A 61 1.04 -0.02 0.30
C GLY A 61 1.23 -1.50 0.02
N GLU A 62 0.61 -2.33 0.86
CA GLU A 62 0.46 -3.76 0.56
C GLU A 62 -0.35 -3.96 -0.73
N ASP A 63 0.05 -4.96 -1.52
CA ASP A 63 -0.77 -5.48 -2.62
C ASP A 63 -2.17 -5.88 -2.11
N MET A 64 -3.20 -5.40 -2.81
CA MET A 64 -4.58 -5.58 -2.37
C MET A 64 -5.00 -7.06 -2.36
N GLY A 65 -4.43 -7.89 -3.24
CA GLY A 65 -4.61 -9.34 -3.21
C GLY A 65 -4.05 -9.95 -1.93
N MET A 66 -2.90 -9.49 -1.45
CA MET A 66 -2.32 -9.92 -0.17
C MET A 66 -3.22 -9.54 1.02
N VAL A 67 -3.76 -8.32 1.04
CA VAL A 67 -4.69 -7.87 2.09
C VAL A 67 -5.93 -8.75 2.14
N ILE A 68 -6.53 -9.06 0.98
CA ILE A 68 -7.69 -9.95 0.89
C ILE A 68 -7.33 -11.36 1.41
N ARG A 69 -6.20 -11.92 0.97
CA ARG A 69 -5.74 -13.25 1.42
C ARG A 69 -5.51 -13.29 2.93
N ARG A 70 -4.97 -12.22 3.53
CA ARG A 70 -4.79 -12.11 4.98
C ARG A 70 -6.13 -12.18 5.72
N PHE A 71 -7.15 -11.45 5.27
CA PHE A 71 -8.47 -11.50 5.91
C PHE A 71 -9.11 -12.88 5.79
N LEU A 72 -9.06 -13.50 4.60
CA LEU A 72 -9.56 -14.85 4.41
C LEU A 72 -8.83 -15.86 5.30
N ALA A 73 -7.50 -15.74 5.43
CA ALA A 73 -6.70 -16.58 6.31
C ALA A 73 -7.02 -16.37 7.81
N SER A 74 -7.51 -15.18 8.19
CA SER A 74 -8.00 -14.90 9.55
C SER A 74 -9.38 -15.49 9.85
N GLY A 75 -10.01 -16.12 8.85
CA GLY A 75 -11.31 -16.80 8.98
C GLY A 75 -12.50 -15.97 8.50
N MET A 76 -12.29 -14.77 7.95
CA MET A 76 -13.38 -13.98 7.36
C MET A 76 -13.91 -14.64 6.10
N THR A 77 -15.22 -14.56 5.88
CA THR A 77 -15.84 -14.96 4.61
C THR A 77 -15.64 -13.88 3.54
N MET A 78 -15.91 -14.22 2.28
CA MET A 78 -15.75 -13.25 1.21
C MET A 78 -16.73 -12.07 1.32
N GLU A 79 -17.90 -12.32 1.88
CA GLU A 79 -18.92 -11.31 2.19
C GLU A 79 -18.44 -10.34 3.27
N GLU A 80 -17.83 -10.86 4.34
CA GLU A 80 -17.30 -10.02 5.43
C GLU A 80 -16.15 -9.14 4.95
N VAL A 81 -15.26 -9.68 4.10
CA VAL A 81 -14.18 -8.91 3.49
C VAL A 81 -14.73 -7.84 2.53
N SER A 82 -15.76 -8.16 1.75
CA SER A 82 -16.45 -7.21 0.87
C SER A 82 -17.01 -6.02 1.66
N VAL A 83 -17.64 -6.29 2.81
CA VAL A 83 -18.13 -5.23 3.71
C VAL A 83 -16.99 -4.43 4.31
N LYS A 84 -15.93 -5.09 4.82
CA LYS A 84 -14.80 -4.41 5.46
C LYS A 84 -14.02 -3.51 4.49
N MET A 85 -13.85 -3.94 3.25
CA MET A 85 -13.10 -3.19 2.23
C MET A 85 -13.98 -2.21 1.43
N GLY A 86 -15.30 -2.25 1.59
CA GLY A 86 -16.22 -1.42 0.83
C GLY A 86 -16.22 -1.71 -0.68
N ALA A 87 -15.87 -2.94 -1.08
CA ALA A 87 -15.69 -3.34 -2.48
C ALA A 87 -16.57 -4.56 -2.82
N SER A 88 -16.94 -4.72 -4.09
CA SER A 88 -17.79 -5.85 -4.51
C SER A 88 -17.02 -7.17 -4.49
N ILE A 89 -17.70 -8.29 -4.20
CA ILE A 89 -17.10 -9.63 -4.29
C ILE A 89 -16.48 -9.89 -5.67
N GLY A 90 -17.10 -9.37 -6.74
CA GLY A 90 -16.58 -9.48 -8.09
C GLY A 90 -15.22 -8.79 -8.26
N ASP A 91 -15.03 -7.61 -7.66
CA ASP A 91 -13.76 -6.89 -7.72
C ASP A 91 -12.69 -7.53 -6.82
N LEU A 92 -13.08 -8.02 -5.64
CA LEU A 92 -12.17 -8.81 -4.79
C LEU A 92 -11.68 -10.07 -5.50
N THR A 93 -12.58 -10.75 -6.22
CA THR A 93 -12.24 -11.93 -7.03
C THR A 93 -11.26 -11.58 -8.15
N LYS A 94 -11.40 -10.41 -8.79
CA LYS A 94 -10.42 -9.96 -9.80
C LYS A 94 -9.05 -9.72 -9.18
N LEU A 95 -8.99 -9.03 -8.03
CA LEU A 95 -7.75 -8.76 -7.29
C LEU A 95 -7.04 -10.04 -6.81
N LEU A 96 -7.80 -11.08 -6.46
CA LEU A 96 -7.25 -12.38 -6.10
C LEU A 96 -6.69 -13.17 -7.30
N ASN A 97 -7.19 -12.89 -8.51
CA ASN A 97 -6.81 -13.57 -9.74
C ASN A 97 -5.79 -12.78 -10.59
N THR A 98 -5.45 -11.56 -10.19
CA THR A 98 -4.39 -10.81 -10.84
C THR A 98 -3.02 -11.42 -10.53
N VAL A 99 -2.19 -11.51 -11.56
CA VAL A 99 -0.77 -11.83 -11.42
C VAL A 99 -0.11 -10.75 -10.57
N PRO A 100 0.70 -11.10 -9.54
CA PRO A 100 1.42 -10.15 -8.71
C PRO A 100 2.16 -9.12 -9.56
N SER A 101 2.15 -7.86 -9.14
CA SER A 101 2.82 -6.77 -9.88
C SER A 101 4.33 -7.02 -10.07
N SER A 102 4.96 -7.84 -9.22
CA SER A 102 6.36 -8.27 -9.31
C SER A 102 6.65 -9.20 -10.50
N GLU A 103 5.65 -9.85 -11.09
CA GLU A 103 5.81 -10.81 -12.20
C GLU A 103 5.45 -10.20 -13.58
N LYS A 104 5.13 -8.90 -13.65
CA LYS A 104 4.76 -8.20 -14.90
C LYS A 104 5.93 -7.51 -15.62
N GLY A 105 7.14 -8.02 -15.44
CA GLY A 105 8.40 -7.50 -16.02
C GLY A 105 8.50 -7.63 -17.53
#